data_AF-A0A5C9ALH7-F1
#
_entry.id   AF-A0A5C9ALH7-F1
#
_cell.length_a   1.000
_cell.length_b   1.000
_cell.length_c   1.000
_cell.angle_alpha   90.00
_cell.angle_beta   90.00
_cell.angle_gamma   90.00
#
_symmetry.space_group_name_H-M   'P 1'
#
loop_
_entity.id
_entity.type
_entity.pdbx_description
1 polymer ?
#
loop_
_entity_poly.entity_id
_entity_poly.type
_entity_poly.pdbx_seq_one_letter_code
_entity_poly.pdbx_strand_id
1 'polypeptide(L)'
;MSRINKQLNASNSNIYTPVFVESILKVNIPVSIYLKSADHFDDKYISSTSDSWVFDYSGSRCYAHFRQDKISNQLIKYICFHYASAKCPAQVPGVLHAWSLATDHCISKSAFTFTVLKDYLETQEIKPQYFYFIIFGLKILCTEAFPGFTLEDYEDLEFIPRPHSHDWGIYQEIDHVLDPLEKNMISKGLFEMAVAIRYGENYSLN
;
A
#
# COMPACT_ATOMS: atom_id res chain seq x y z
N MET A 1 -4.62 11.98 -42.75
CA MET A 1 -5.56 12.48 -41.71
C MET A 1 -5.53 11.43 -40.61
N SER A 2 -4.90 11.63 -39.46
CA SER A 2 -5.32 12.51 -38.35
C SER A 2 -4.09 12.70 -37.43
N ARG A 3 -3.41 13.85 -37.40
CA ARG A 3 -3.69 15.00 -36.51
C ARG A 3 -4.06 14.69 -35.05
N ILE A 4 -3.51 13.63 -34.44
CA ILE A 4 -3.56 13.43 -32.97
C ILE A 4 -2.17 13.38 -32.30
N ASN A 5 -1.06 13.43 -33.04
CA ASN A 5 0.27 13.67 -32.45
C ASN A 5 0.49 15.15 -32.07
N LYS A 6 -0.58 15.88 -31.76
CA LYS A 6 -0.54 17.27 -31.34
C LYS A 6 -0.42 17.26 -29.81
N GLN A 7 0.76 17.64 -29.31
CA GLN A 7 1.03 18.09 -27.94
C GLN A 7 1.01 17.03 -26.83
N LEU A 8 2.13 16.33 -26.65
CA LEU A 8 2.49 15.74 -25.35
C LEU A 8 3.92 16.09 -24.90
N ASN A 9 4.55 17.05 -25.57
CA ASN A 9 5.81 17.64 -25.15
C ASN A 9 5.57 19.14 -24.89
N ALA A 10 5.87 19.59 -23.67
CA ALA A 10 5.91 21.00 -23.22
C ALA A 10 4.65 21.60 -22.55
N SER A 11 4.10 20.93 -21.54
CA SER A 11 3.44 21.63 -20.43
C SER A 11 3.51 20.79 -19.16
N ASN A 12 4.72 20.57 -18.63
CA ASN A 12 4.88 20.17 -17.24
C ASN A 12 4.45 21.36 -16.39
N SER A 13 3.22 21.35 -15.90
CA SER A 13 2.87 22.08 -14.68
C SER A 13 3.79 21.53 -13.59
N ASN A 14 4.91 22.22 -13.34
CA ASN A 14 5.93 21.77 -12.42
C ASN A 14 5.39 21.95 -10.99
N ILE A 15 4.50 21.04 -10.59
CA ILE A 15 3.92 20.98 -9.24
C ILE A 15 4.97 20.73 -8.17
N TYR A 16 6.12 20.19 -8.59
CA TYR A 16 7.26 19.91 -7.75
C TYR A 16 8.15 21.15 -7.63
N THR A 17 8.55 21.46 -6.41
CA THR A 17 9.56 22.50 -6.19
C THR A 17 10.91 22.05 -6.77
N PRO A 18 11.78 22.97 -7.23
CA PRO A 18 13.10 22.59 -7.76
C PRO A 18 13.93 21.75 -6.79
N VAL A 19 13.87 22.07 -5.49
CA VAL A 19 14.58 21.33 -4.44
C VAL A 19 14.07 19.89 -4.31
N PHE A 20 12.74 19.68 -4.44
CA PHE A 20 12.15 18.35 -4.46
C PHE A 20 12.64 17.55 -5.68
N VAL A 21 12.64 18.18 -6.87
CA VAL A 21 13.13 17.54 -8.11
C VAL A 21 14.58 17.09 -7.98
N GLU A 22 15.45 17.92 -7.39
CA GLU A 22 16.84 17.51 -7.15
C GLU A 22 16.96 16.33 -6.20
N SER A 23 16.13 16.29 -5.16
CA SER A 23 16.16 15.22 -4.15
C SER A 23 15.69 13.90 -4.75
N ILE A 24 14.57 13.90 -5.50
CA ILE A 24 14.03 12.68 -6.08
C ILE A 24 14.89 12.11 -7.22
N LEU A 25 15.63 12.96 -7.94
CA LEU A 25 16.58 12.50 -8.96
C LEU A 25 17.84 11.86 -8.36
N LYS A 26 18.17 12.16 -7.09
CA LYS A 26 19.31 11.56 -6.37
C LYS A 26 18.98 10.25 -5.67
N VAL A 27 17.69 9.92 -5.57
CA VAL A 27 17.23 8.66 -4.98
C VAL A 27 17.80 7.48 -5.75
N ASN A 28 18.35 6.52 -5.00
CA ASN A 28 18.85 5.28 -5.56
C ASN A 28 17.80 4.18 -5.43
N ILE A 29 17.29 3.70 -6.56
CA ILE A 29 16.43 2.51 -6.63
C ILE A 29 17.30 1.35 -7.12
N PRO A 30 17.47 0.27 -6.34
CA PRO A 30 18.25 -0.87 -6.76
C PRO A 30 17.74 -1.46 -8.07
N VAL A 31 18.65 -1.78 -8.98
CA VAL A 31 18.38 -2.42 -10.28
C VAL A 31 17.55 -3.71 -10.13
N SER A 32 17.80 -4.43 -9.04
CA SER A 32 17.11 -5.66 -8.67
C SER A 32 16.58 -5.51 -7.24
N ILE A 33 15.26 -5.52 -7.09
CA ILE A 33 14.58 -5.35 -5.81
C ILE A 33 14.27 -6.73 -5.25
N TYR A 34 14.89 -7.12 -4.14
CA TYR A 34 14.68 -8.44 -3.53
C TYR A 34 13.36 -8.52 -2.77
N LEU A 35 12.59 -9.58 -3.06
CA LEU A 35 11.30 -9.85 -2.43
C LEU A 35 11.48 -10.83 -1.26
N LYS A 36 11.55 -10.29 -0.04
CA LYS A 36 11.85 -11.07 1.19
C LYS A 36 10.85 -12.18 1.48
N SER A 37 9.59 -11.96 1.13
CA SER A 37 8.48 -12.88 1.41
C SER A 37 8.14 -13.81 0.24
N ALA A 38 8.93 -13.80 -0.83
CA ALA A 38 8.70 -14.64 -2.01
C ALA A 38 8.90 -16.12 -1.68
N ASP A 39 7.92 -16.96 -2.02
CA ASP A 39 7.99 -18.42 -1.91
C ASP A 39 8.62 -19.07 -3.14
N HIS A 40 8.76 -20.40 -3.18
CA HIS A 40 9.42 -21.16 -4.24
C HIS A 40 8.89 -20.86 -5.65
N PHE A 41 7.59 -20.61 -5.78
CA PHE A 41 6.92 -20.33 -7.06
C PHE A 41 6.90 -18.85 -7.43
N ASP A 42 7.35 -17.98 -6.53
CA ASP A 42 7.38 -16.53 -6.75
C ASP A 42 8.73 -16.09 -7.31
N ASP A 43 8.69 -15.03 -8.11
CA ASP A 43 9.90 -14.32 -8.49
C ASP A 43 10.59 -13.75 -7.24
N LYS A 44 11.90 -13.98 -7.12
CA LYS A 44 12.69 -13.48 -5.98
C LYS A 44 13.07 -12.02 -6.11
N TYR A 45 12.99 -11.47 -7.32
CA TYR A 45 13.45 -10.12 -7.62
C TYR A 45 12.56 -9.41 -8.62
N ILE A 46 12.39 -8.10 -8.45
CA ILE A 46 11.79 -7.22 -9.46
C ILE A 46 12.91 -6.45 -10.17
N SER A 47 12.94 -6.48 -11.51
CA SER A 47 13.82 -5.64 -12.32
C SER A 47 13.27 -4.21 -12.38
N SER A 48 14.00 -3.25 -11.83
CA SER A 48 13.57 -1.85 -11.76
C SER A 48 14.05 -0.98 -12.94
N THR A 49 14.84 -1.57 -13.85
CA THR A 49 15.54 -0.87 -14.95
C THR A 49 14.61 -0.22 -15.96
N SER A 50 13.41 -0.77 -16.15
CA SER A 50 12.44 -0.27 -17.11
C SER A 50 11.29 0.47 -16.42
N ASP A 51 10.46 1.14 -17.22
CA ASP A 51 9.18 1.71 -16.78
C ASP A 51 8.06 0.66 -16.70
N SER A 52 8.40 -0.63 -16.74
CA SER A 52 7.44 -1.73 -16.65
C SER A 52 7.98 -2.83 -15.77
N TRP A 53 7.49 -2.90 -14.54
CA TRP A 53 7.84 -3.98 -13.63
C TRP A 53 6.86 -5.12 -13.82
N VAL A 54 7.39 -6.29 -14.15
CA VAL A 54 6.62 -7.50 -14.38
C VAL A 54 7.27 -8.61 -13.57
N PHE A 55 6.48 -9.28 -12.75
CA PHE A 55 6.94 -10.35 -11.87
C PHE A 55 5.75 -11.25 -11.48
N ASP A 56 6.03 -12.51 -11.21
CA ASP A 56 5.07 -13.50 -10.72
C ASP A 56 5.14 -13.58 -9.18
N TYR A 57 4.01 -13.41 -8.51
CA TYR A 57 3.93 -13.46 -7.04
C TYR A 57 2.56 -13.95 -6.56
N SER A 58 2.55 -14.85 -5.57
CA SER A 58 1.36 -15.46 -4.99
C SER A 58 0.40 -16.04 -6.04
N GLY A 59 0.96 -16.72 -7.05
CA GLY A 59 0.20 -17.37 -8.12
C GLY A 59 -0.41 -16.41 -9.16
N SER A 60 -0.04 -15.14 -9.15
CA SER A 60 -0.51 -14.15 -10.13
C SER A 60 0.64 -13.39 -10.77
N ARG A 61 0.50 -13.08 -12.06
CA ARG A 61 1.43 -12.20 -12.76
C ARG A 61 1.07 -10.74 -12.51
N CYS A 62 1.96 -10.02 -11.85
CA CYS A 62 1.80 -8.61 -11.52
C CYS A 62 2.41 -7.72 -12.61
N TYR A 63 1.71 -6.63 -12.94
CA TYR A 63 2.12 -5.65 -13.95
C TYR A 63 2.04 -4.24 -13.36
N ALA A 64 3.18 -3.55 -13.28
CA ALA A 64 3.24 -2.15 -12.87
C ALA A 64 3.91 -1.33 -13.99
N HIS A 65 3.08 -0.64 -14.78
CA HIS A 65 3.51 0.19 -15.91
C HIS A 65 3.49 1.68 -15.52
N PHE A 66 4.65 2.29 -15.42
CA PHE A 66 4.82 3.69 -15.05
C PHE A 66 4.63 4.56 -16.31
N ARG A 67 3.57 5.38 -16.35
CA ARG A 67 3.14 6.11 -17.55
C ARG A 67 3.02 7.62 -17.36
N GLN A 68 3.45 8.16 -16.24
CA GLN A 68 3.45 9.60 -15.97
C GLN A 68 4.74 10.26 -16.47
N ASP A 69 4.95 11.54 -16.13
CA ASP A 69 6.19 12.25 -16.43
C ASP A 69 7.38 11.65 -15.66
N LYS A 70 8.60 12.02 -16.08
CA LYS A 70 9.84 11.47 -15.52
C LYS A 70 9.94 11.62 -14.01
N ILE A 71 9.52 12.76 -13.45
CA ILE A 71 9.65 13.05 -12.01
C ILE A 71 8.61 12.25 -11.24
N SER A 72 7.35 12.27 -11.67
CA SER A 72 6.30 11.48 -11.02
C SER A 72 6.57 9.98 -11.11
N ASN A 73 7.02 9.46 -12.25
CA ASN A 73 7.43 8.06 -12.37
C ASN A 73 8.56 7.71 -11.40
N GLN A 74 9.57 8.57 -11.25
CA GLN A 74 10.67 8.32 -10.31
C GLN A 74 10.18 8.29 -8.86
N LEU A 75 9.30 9.21 -8.48
CA LEU A 75 8.64 9.23 -7.17
C LEU A 75 7.85 7.96 -6.91
N ILE A 76 6.98 7.56 -7.85
CA ILE A 76 6.13 6.39 -7.66
C ILE A 76 6.96 5.12 -7.66
N LYS A 77 7.98 4.99 -8.52
CA LYS A 77 8.93 3.87 -8.46
C LYS A 77 9.60 3.78 -7.10
N TYR A 78 10.00 4.91 -6.51
CA TYR A 78 10.62 4.91 -5.21
C TYR A 78 9.71 4.39 -4.11
N ILE A 79 8.45 4.83 -4.11
CA ILE A 79 7.44 4.36 -3.15
C ILE A 79 7.12 2.88 -3.39
N CYS A 80 6.97 2.45 -4.64
CA CYS A 80 6.75 1.05 -5.00
C CYS A 80 7.92 0.15 -4.57
N PHE A 81 9.16 0.63 -4.69
CA PHE A 81 10.36 -0.08 -4.23
C PHE A 81 10.31 -0.34 -2.72
N HIS A 82 10.06 0.71 -1.94
CA HIS A 82 9.93 0.59 -0.48
C HIS A 82 8.76 -0.31 -0.10
N TYR A 83 7.64 -0.21 -0.82
CA TYR A 83 6.48 -1.06 -0.58
C TYR A 83 6.79 -2.53 -0.85
N ALA A 84 7.39 -2.86 -2.01
CA ALA A 84 7.79 -4.22 -2.34
C ALA A 84 8.80 -4.82 -1.35
N SER A 85 9.64 -3.98 -0.74
CA SER A 85 10.68 -4.41 0.21
C SER A 85 10.16 -4.62 1.63
N ALA A 86 9.05 -3.97 2.00
CA ALA A 86 8.52 -3.95 3.38
C ALA A 86 7.15 -4.63 3.53
N LYS A 87 6.38 -4.78 2.44
CA LYS A 87 4.99 -5.26 2.41
C LYS A 87 4.80 -6.30 1.31
N CYS A 88 3.54 -6.67 1.04
CA CYS A 88 3.19 -7.69 0.05
C CYS A 88 3.43 -7.20 -1.39
N PRO A 89 4.40 -7.76 -2.15
CA PRO A 89 4.74 -7.28 -3.50
C PRO A 89 3.58 -7.36 -4.50
N ALA A 90 2.64 -8.29 -4.33
CA ALA A 90 1.47 -8.41 -5.21
C ALA A 90 0.63 -7.12 -5.31
N GLN A 91 0.71 -6.23 -4.32
CA GLN A 91 -0.04 -4.98 -4.29
C GLN A 91 0.70 -3.79 -4.93
N VAL A 92 1.92 -3.98 -5.43
CA VAL A 92 2.70 -2.91 -6.12
C VAL A 92 1.90 -2.24 -7.25
N PRO A 93 1.15 -2.95 -8.11
CA PRO A 93 0.29 -2.31 -9.12
C PRO A 93 -0.80 -1.41 -8.49
N GLY A 94 -1.34 -1.79 -7.34
CA GLY A 94 -2.31 -1.00 -6.59
C GLY A 94 -1.70 0.28 -6.01
N VAL A 95 -0.47 0.19 -5.50
CA VAL A 95 0.30 1.35 -5.00
C VAL A 95 0.59 2.33 -6.13
N LEU A 96 1.07 1.82 -7.28
CA LEU A 96 1.30 2.62 -8.48
C LEU A 96 0.04 3.39 -8.88
N HIS A 97 -1.10 2.70 -8.95
CA HIS A 97 -2.35 3.32 -9.37
C HIS A 97 -2.85 4.37 -8.37
N ALA A 98 -2.81 4.07 -7.06
CA ALA A 98 -3.21 5.00 -6.02
C ALA A 98 -2.38 6.29 -6.06
N TRP A 99 -1.06 6.18 -6.20
CA TRP A 99 -0.17 7.32 -6.31
C TRP A 99 -0.28 8.07 -7.64
N SER A 100 -0.63 7.40 -8.73
CA SER A 100 -0.93 8.08 -10.00
C SER A 100 -2.15 8.99 -9.84
N LEU A 101 -3.21 8.51 -9.19
CA LEU A 101 -4.40 9.33 -8.92
C LEU A 101 -4.10 10.51 -7.97
N ALA A 102 -3.30 10.27 -6.93
CA ALA A 102 -2.91 11.32 -5.99
C ALA A 102 -2.05 12.41 -6.65
N THR A 103 -1.10 12.02 -7.52
CA THR A 103 -0.29 12.96 -8.29
C THR A 103 -1.13 13.72 -9.32
N ASP A 104 -2.06 13.06 -10.01
CA ASP A 104 -3.01 13.72 -10.91
C ASP A 104 -3.87 14.76 -10.16
N HIS A 105 -4.27 14.48 -8.91
CA HIS A 105 -4.92 15.47 -8.07
C HIS A 105 -4.02 16.65 -7.73
N CYS A 106 -2.75 16.40 -7.38
CA CYS A 106 -1.77 17.47 -7.15
C CYS A 106 -1.56 18.34 -8.39
N ILE A 107 -1.57 17.74 -9.59
CA ILE A 107 -1.55 18.46 -10.88
C ILE A 107 -2.77 19.38 -10.98
N SER A 108 -3.97 18.90 -10.66
CA SER A 108 -5.19 19.72 -10.68
C SER A 108 -5.13 20.92 -9.72
N LYS A 109 -4.45 20.76 -8.58
CA LYS A 109 -4.23 21.79 -7.56
C LYS A 109 -2.96 22.62 -7.79
N SER A 110 -2.18 22.28 -8.83
CA SER A 110 -0.91 22.92 -9.20
C SER A 110 0.17 22.93 -8.10
N ALA A 111 0.12 22.01 -7.14
CA ALA A 111 1.09 21.94 -6.05
C ALA A 111 1.23 20.51 -5.52
N PHE A 112 2.47 20.05 -5.36
CA PHE A 112 2.80 18.81 -4.66
C PHE A 112 3.31 19.14 -3.26
N THR A 113 2.41 19.15 -2.28
CA THR A 113 2.70 19.43 -0.87
C THR A 113 1.95 18.47 0.04
N PHE A 114 2.41 18.33 1.28
CA PHE A 114 1.70 17.55 2.29
C PHE A 114 0.24 18.00 2.46
N THR A 115 0.00 19.32 2.50
CA THR A 115 -1.35 19.89 2.67
C THR A 115 -2.32 19.50 1.56
N VAL A 116 -1.87 19.46 0.30
CA VAL A 116 -2.71 19.05 -0.84
C VAL A 116 -3.01 17.55 -0.79
N LEU A 117 -2.02 16.73 -0.42
CA LEU A 117 -2.21 15.29 -0.27
C LEU A 117 -3.09 14.94 0.95
N LYS A 118 -3.01 15.72 2.03
CA LYS A 118 -3.90 15.62 3.18
C LYS A 118 -5.35 15.96 2.78
N ASP A 119 -5.56 17.07 2.08
CA ASP A 119 -6.88 17.45 1.52
C ASP A 119 -7.45 16.36 0.60
N TYR A 120 -6.60 15.75 -0.23
CA TYR A 120 -7.00 14.62 -1.08
C TYR A 120 -7.50 13.43 -0.26
N LEU A 121 -6.81 13.07 0.82
CA LEU A 121 -7.18 11.95 1.69
C LEU A 121 -8.44 12.22 2.53
N GLU A 122 -8.71 13.48 2.86
CA GLU A 122 -9.86 13.88 3.68
C GLU A 122 -11.14 14.10 2.86
N THR A 123 -11.02 14.61 1.64
CA THR A 123 -12.16 15.07 0.84
C THR A 123 -12.58 14.13 -0.28
N GLN A 124 -11.66 13.36 -0.84
CA GLN A 124 -11.97 12.50 -1.98
C GLN A 124 -12.49 11.15 -1.52
N GLU A 125 -13.52 10.66 -2.23
CA GLU A 125 -14.02 9.31 -2.04
C GLU A 125 -13.06 8.31 -2.68
N ILE A 126 -12.04 7.91 -1.92
CA ILE A 126 -11.04 6.95 -2.36
C ILE A 126 -11.31 5.57 -1.78
N LYS A 127 -10.92 4.53 -2.53
CA LYS A 127 -10.99 3.15 -2.04
C LYS A 127 -10.17 3.03 -0.75
N PRO A 128 -10.65 2.31 0.29
CA PRO A 128 -9.92 2.17 1.55
C PRO A 128 -8.46 1.70 1.38
N GLN A 129 -8.22 0.78 0.45
CA GLN A 129 -6.86 0.30 0.15
C GLN A 129 -5.93 1.42 -0.38
N TYR A 130 -6.45 2.32 -1.22
CA TYR A 130 -5.65 3.41 -1.79
C TYR A 130 -5.27 4.44 -0.75
N PHE A 131 -6.17 4.71 0.20
CA PHE A 131 -5.86 5.52 1.37
C PHE A 131 -4.59 4.99 2.07
N TYR A 132 -4.54 3.70 2.37
CA TYR A 132 -3.39 3.11 3.06
C TYR A 132 -2.12 3.08 2.19
N PHE A 133 -2.23 2.90 0.87
CA PHE A 133 -1.08 3.01 -0.03
C PHE A 133 -0.49 4.42 -0.10
N ILE A 134 -1.35 5.44 -0.06
CA ILE A 134 -0.92 6.84 -0.06
C ILE A 134 -0.33 7.21 1.30
N ILE A 135 -0.98 6.83 2.42
CA ILE A 135 -0.40 7.01 3.76
C ILE A 135 0.98 6.36 3.85
N PHE A 136 1.16 5.15 3.32
CA PHE A 136 2.46 4.48 3.30
C PHE A 136 3.54 5.31 2.59
N GLY A 137 3.26 5.84 1.41
CA GLY A 137 4.22 6.68 0.69
C GLY A 137 4.48 8.02 1.37
N LEU A 138 3.44 8.65 1.96
CA LEU A 138 3.60 9.88 2.74
C LEU A 138 4.50 9.67 3.95
N LYS A 139 4.37 8.53 4.64
CA LYS A 139 5.26 8.15 5.74
C LYS A 139 6.72 8.06 5.30
N ILE A 140 7.00 7.52 4.12
CA ILE A 140 8.37 7.48 3.56
C ILE A 140 8.89 8.90 3.33
N LEU A 141 8.11 9.74 2.64
CA LEU A 141 8.51 11.11 2.33
C LEU A 141 8.80 11.94 3.60
N CYS A 142 7.98 11.77 4.64
CA CYS A 142 8.17 12.47 5.91
C CYS A 142 9.36 11.91 6.70
N THR A 143 9.51 10.58 6.77
CA THR A 143 10.61 9.93 7.52
C THR A 143 11.97 10.26 6.93
N GLU A 144 12.07 10.35 5.61
CA GLU A 144 13.30 10.71 4.91
C GLU A 144 13.48 12.22 4.72
N ALA A 145 12.58 13.03 5.30
CA ALA A 145 12.60 14.50 5.24
C ALA A 145 12.74 15.05 3.82
N PHE A 146 11.92 14.55 2.89
CA PHE A 146 11.87 15.11 1.53
C PHE A 146 11.49 16.58 1.57
N PRO A 147 11.99 17.42 0.65
CA PRO A 147 11.65 18.85 0.64
C PRO A 147 10.14 19.10 0.61
N GLY A 148 9.61 19.78 1.63
CA GLY A 148 8.17 20.02 1.78
C GLY A 148 7.41 18.94 2.58
N PHE A 149 8.14 17.99 3.18
CA PHE A 149 7.62 16.97 4.09
C PHE A 149 8.50 16.92 5.34
N THR A 150 7.90 17.03 6.51
CA THR A 150 8.58 17.11 7.80
C THR A 150 8.19 15.96 8.72
N LEU A 151 8.91 15.80 9.83
CA LEU A 151 8.51 14.83 10.86
C LEU A 151 7.21 15.25 11.58
N GLU A 152 6.93 16.54 11.69
CA GLU A 152 5.65 17.03 12.22
C GLU A 152 4.48 16.59 11.31
N ASP A 153 4.68 16.67 9.98
CA ASP A 153 3.70 16.16 9.01
C ASP A 153 3.46 14.64 9.18
N TYR A 154 4.45 13.88 9.63
CA TYR A 154 4.29 12.44 9.90
C TYR A 154 3.28 12.20 11.02
N GLU A 155 3.41 12.91 12.14
CA GLU A 155 2.49 12.82 13.27
C GLU A 155 1.07 13.25 12.85
N ASP A 156 0.99 14.26 11.99
CA ASP A 156 -0.25 14.76 11.42
C ASP A 156 -1.05 13.72 10.63
N LEU A 157 -0.38 12.70 10.06
CA LEU A 157 -1.03 11.59 9.35
C LEU A 157 -1.89 10.73 10.28
N GLU A 158 -1.63 10.73 11.58
CA GLU A 158 -2.42 9.96 12.56
C GLU A 158 -3.82 10.52 12.72
N PHE A 159 -4.00 11.83 12.55
CA PHE A 159 -5.27 12.52 12.75
C PHE A 159 -6.21 12.48 11.53
N ILE A 160 -5.73 12.04 10.36
CA ILE A 160 -6.56 11.92 9.16
C ILE A 160 -7.63 10.82 9.38
N PRO A 161 -8.93 11.10 9.21
CA PRO A 161 -9.99 10.10 9.40
C PRO A 161 -9.77 8.90 8.47
N ARG A 162 -9.83 7.69 9.04
CA ARG A 162 -9.65 6.46 8.26
C ARG A 162 -10.95 6.13 7.52
N PRO A 163 -10.88 5.71 6.24
CA PRO A 163 -12.07 5.32 5.50
C PRO A 163 -12.71 4.09 6.15
N HIS A 164 -14.03 4.10 6.26
CA HIS A 164 -14.79 2.98 6.81
C HIS A 164 -14.68 1.76 5.87
N SER A 165 -13.99 0.72 6.30
CA SER A 165 -14.08 -0.59 5.65
C SER A 165 -15.38 -1.25 6.08
N HIS A 166 -16.29 -1.51 5.14
CA HIS A 166 -17.52 -2.27 5.43
C HIS A 166 -17.26 -3.78 5.55
N ASP A 167 -16.00 -4.22 5.39
CA ASP A 167 -15.57 -5.62 5.40
C ASP A 167 -15.65 -6.27 6.79
N TRP A 168 -15.88 -5.50 7.86
CA TRP A 168 -16.15 -6.05 9.20
C TRP A 168 -17.48 -6.81 9.28
N GLY A 169 -18.39 -6.61 8.32
CA GLY A 169 -19.63 -7.39 8.23
C GLY A 169 -19.39 -8.90 8.12
N ILE A 170 -18.24 -9.33 7.58
CA ILE A 170 -17.83 -10.74 7.50
C ILE A 170 -17.66 -11.35 8.91
N TYR A 171 -17.32 -10.52 9.90
CA TYR A 171 -17.20 -10.91 11.31
C TYR A 171 -18.40 -10.48 12.15
N GLN A 172 -19.47 -9.90 11.59
CA GLN A 172 -20.68 -9.60 12.37
C GLN A 172 -21.51 -10.85 12.67
N GLU A 173 -21.29 -11.92 11.89
CA GLU A 173 -21.91 -13.22 12.09
C GLU A 173 -21.03 -14.20 12.87
N ILE A 174 -20.28 -13.75 13.90
CA ILE A 174 -19.52 -14.67 14.78
C ILE A 174 -20.47 -15.71 15.42
N ASP A 175 -21.74 -15.37 15.58
CA ASP A 175 -22.77 -16.30 16.03
C ASP A 175 -23.05 -17.44 15.03
N HIS A 176 -22.73 -17.27 13.75
CA HIS A 176 -22.84 -18.28 12.68
C HIS A 176 -21.51 -18.93 12.28
N VAL A 177 -20.37 -18.52 12.84
CA VAL A 177 -19.04 -19.11 12.49
C VAL A 177 -18.90 -20.55 13.00
N LEU A 178 -19.56 -20.88 14.11
CA LEU A 178 -19.64 -22.25 14.64
C LEU A 178 -21.11 -22.59 14.90
N ASP A 179 -21.54 -23.73 14.40
CA ASP A 179 -22.88 -24.24 14.65
C ASP A 179 -23.09 -24.46 16.17
N PRO A 180 -24.32 -24.28 16.72
CA PRO A 180 -24.59 -24.51 18.14
C PRO A 180 -24.11 -25.87 18.69
N LEU A 181 -24.09 -26.94 17.88
CA LEU A 181 -23.53 -28.24 18.26
C LEU A 181 -22.02 -28.14 18.48
N GLU A 182 -21.29 -27.51 17.57
CA GLU A 182 -19.84 -27.33 17.67
C GLU A 182 -19.49 -26.51 18.92
N LYS A 183 -20.23 -25.44 19.18
CA LYS A 183 -20.10 -24.63 20.41
C LYS A 183 -20.33 -25.46 21.67
N ASN A 184 -21.34 -26.33 21.67
CA ASN A 184 -21.64 -27.22 22.79
C ASN A 184 -20.56 -28.29 22.99
N MET A 185 -20.03 -28.86 21.91
CA MET A 185 -18.96 -29.84 21.96
C MET A 185 -17.66 -29.23 22.51
N ILE A 186 -17.29 -28.04 22.04
CA ILE A 186 -16.12 -27.30 22.55
C ILE A 186 -16.31 -26.97 24.03
N SER A 187 -17.47 -26.43 24.41
CA SER A 187 -17.76 -26.08 25.80
C SER A 187 -17.71 -27.31 26.71
N LYS A 188 -18.33 -28.43 26.29
CA LYS A 188 -18.31 -29.69 27.03
C LYS A 188 -16.88 -30.22 27.22
N GLY A 189 -16.07 -30.23 26.16
CA GLY A 189 -14.67 -30.65 26.23
C GLY A 189 -13.86 -29.80 27.21
N LEU A 190 -14.02 -28.48 27.17
CA LEU A 190 -13.36 -27.56 28.11
C LEU A 190 -13.78 -27.80 29.57
N PHE A 191 -15.06 -28.07 29.82
CA PHE A 191 -15.55 -28.41 31.16
C PHE A 191 -14.99 -29.74 31.66
N GLU A 192 -14.97 -30.77 30.81
CA GLU A 192 -14.41 -32.08 31.17
C GLU A 192 -12.90 -32.02 31.44
N MET A 193 -12.15 -31.25 30.64
CA MET A 193 -10.74 -30.95 30.89
C MET A 193 -10.54 -30.24 32.24
N ALA A 194 -11.34 -29.22 32.53
CA ALA A 194 -11.25 -28.48 33.79
C ALA A 194 -11.55 -29.38 35.00
N VAL A 195 -12.52 -30.29 34.86
CA VAL A 195 -12.86 -31.29 35.89
C VAL A 195 -11.72 -32.28 36.09
N ALA A 196 -11.16 -32.84 35.01
CA ALA A 196 -10.04 -33.77 35.08
C ALA A 196 -8.81 -33.13 35.76
N ILE A 197 -8.45 -31.90 35.36
CA ILE A 197 -7.37 -31.12 35.98
C ILE A 197 -7.63 -30.91 37.48
N ARG A 198 -8.87 -30.56 37.85
CA ARG A 198 -9.24 -30.32 39.26
C ARG A 198 -9.08 -31.57 40.14
N TYR A 199 -9.34 -32.75 39.60
CA TYR A 199 -9.25 -34.02 40.33
C TYR A 199 -7.90 -34.75 40.13
N GLY A 200 -6.96 -34.15 39.39
CA GLY A 200 -5.64 -34.72 39.14
C GLY A 200 -5.63 -35.89 38.15
N GLU A 201 -6.67 -35.99 37.31
CA GLU A 201 -6.79 -37.00 36.27
C GLU A 201 -6.25 -36.46 34.93
N ASN A 202 -5.65 -37.34 34.11
CA ASN A 202 -5.20 -36.97 32.78
C ASN A 202 -6.39 -36.97 31.80
N TYR A 203 -6.60 -35.85 31.11
CA TYR A 203 -7.58 -35.77 30.04
C TYR A 203 -6.99 -36.32 28.74
N SER A 204 -7.54 -37.45 28.26
CA SER A 204 -7.13 -38.08 27.00
C SER A 204 -8.04 -37.62 25.86
N LEU A 205 -7.45 -36.97 24.86
CA LEU A 205 -8.10 -36.73 23.57
C LEU A 205 -8.04 -38.03 22.77
N ASN A 206 -9.11 -38.82 22.78
CA ASN A 206 -9.27 -39.95 21.87
C ASN A 206 -9.85 -39.50 20.53
#